data_AF-A0AA39DQN4-F1
#
_entry.id   AF-A0AA39DQN4-F1
#
_cell.length_a   1.000
_cell.length_b   1.000
_cell.length_c   1.000
_cell.angle_alpha   90.00
_cell.angle_beta   90.00
_cell.angle_gamma   90.00
#
_symmetry.space_group_name_H-M   'P 1'
#
loop_
_entity.id
_entity.type
_entity.pdbx_description
1 polymer ?
#
loop_
_entity_poly.entity_id
_entity_poly.type
_entity_poly.pdbx_seq_one_letter_code
_entity_poly.pdbx_strand_id
1 'polypeptide(L)'
;MKRTGISRFAVESAKGDADFRLVNGKAYVEQYRKSFQTRDLFTMWEILQLLKLYPNRLSDLDLIFQCDDRPVIQKRDYRGFRSPPALFRYFKDDLTYDIFFLDWTF
;
A
#
# COMPACT_ATOMS: atom_id res chain seq x y z
N MET A 1 -20.88 6.93 -0.81
CA MET A 1 -20.82 5.50 -1.19
C MET A 1 -19.66 5.27 -2.15
N LYS A 2 -18.70 4.39 -1.83
CA LYS A 2 -17.75 3.86 -2.83
C LYS A 2 -18.54 2.95 -3.78
N ARG A 3 -18.60 3.27 -5.08
CA ARG A 3 -19.36 2.49 -6.09
C ARG A 3 -18.64 1.22 -6.55
N THR A 4 -17.32 1.13 -6.36
CA THR A 4 -16.47 0.02 -6.82
C THR A 4 -15.37 -0.27 -5.81
N GLY A 5 -14.96 -1.54 -5.69
CA GLY A 5 -13.84 -1.96 -4.86
C GLY A 5 -12.47 -1.71 -5.53
N ILE A 6 -11.41 -2.20 -4.88
CA ILE A 6 -10.06 -2.24 -5.45
C ILE A 6 -9.95 -3.50 -6.32
N SER A 7 -9.69 -3.33 -7.61
CA SER A 7 -9.51 -4.46 -8.53
C SER A 7 -8.08 -4.99 -8.47
N ARG A 8 -7.88 -6.25 -8.87
CA ARG A 8 -6.54 -6.81 -9.05
C ARG A 8 -5.69 -5.97 -10.01
N PHE A 9 -6.31 -5.43 -11.06
CA PHE A 9 -5.62 -4.52 -11.98
C PHE A 9 -5.09 -3.28 -11.27
N ALA A 10 -5.88 -2.66 -10.37
CA ALA A 10 -5.44 -1.50 -9.61
C ALA A 10 -4.24 -1.84 -8.70
N VAL A 11 -4.24 -3.02 -8.08
CA VAL A 11 -3.08 -3.51 -7.31
C VAL A 11 -1.87 -3.69 -8.22
N GLU A 12 -1.97 -4.53 -9.26
CA GLU A 12 -0.82 -4.83 -10.12
C GLU A 12 -0.24 -3.58 -10.83
N SER A 13 -1.09 -2.60 -11.17
CA SER A 13 -0.65 -1.33 -11.77
C SER A 13 0.23 -0.47 -10.85
N ALA A 14 0.20 -0.69 -9.53
CA ALA A 14 1.02 0.03 -8.56
C ALA A 14 2.46 -0.49 -8.47
N LYS A 15 2.76 -1.68 -9.05
CA LYS A 15 4.07 -2.34 -8.91
C LYS A 15 5.25 -1.48 -9.39
N GLY A 16 5.06 -0.68 -10.46
CA GLY A 16 6.13 0.17 -11.01
C GLY A 16 6.60 1.27 -10.05
N ASP A 17 5.72 1.70 -9.14
CA ASP A 17 5.95 2.81 -8.23
C ASP A 17 6.22 2.36 -6.79
N ALA A 18 6.23 1.05 -6.54
CA ALA A 18 6.25 0.47 -5.22
C ALA A 18 7.64 0.00 -4.76
N ASP A 19 7.82 0.00 -3.44
CA ASP A 19 9.00 -0.52 -2.76
C ASP A 19 8.84 -2.01 -2.45
N PHE A 20 7.66 -2.42 -1.96
CA PHE A 20 7.35 -3.82 -1.69
C PHE A 20 5.86 -4.12 -1.76
N ARG A 21 5.53 -5.40 -1.89
CA ARG A 21 4.18 -5.97 -1.79
C ARG A 21 4.12 -6.91 -0.59
N LEU A 22 3.04 -6.83 0.18
CA LEU A 22 2.73 -7.72 1.28
C LEU A 22 1.46 -8.51 0.99
N VAL A 23 1.55 -9.83 1.14
CA VAL A 23 0.42 -10.76 1.01
C VAL A 23 0.25 -11.54 2.29
N ASN A 24 -0.85 -11.28 2.99
CA ASN A 24 -1.02 -11.70 4.38
C ASN A 24 -1.36 -13.19 4.57
N GLY A 25 -2.01 -13.84 3.58
CA GLY A 25 -2.47 -15.23 3.73
C GLY A 25 -1.35 -16.25 4.04
N LYS A 26 -0.10 -15.93 3.67
CA LYS A 26 1.12 -16.66 4.07
C LYS A 26 2.23 -15.74 4.59
N ALA A 27 1.88 -14.49 4.98
CA ALA A 27 2.83 -13.43 5.34
C ALA A 27 4.04 -13.35 4.38
N TYR A 28 3.74 -13.25 3.08
CA TYR A 28 4.76 -13.13 2.04
C TYR A 28 5.06 -11.67 1.75
N VAL A 29 6.33 -11.35 1.57
CA VAL A 29 6.79 -10.02 1.16
C VAL A 29 7.64 -10.15 -0.11
N GLU A 30 7.23 -9.44 -1.16
CA GLU A 30 8.03 -9.27 -2.38
C GLU A 30 8.64 -7.86 -2.36
N GLN A 31 9.96 -7.77 -2.33
CA GLN A 31 10.65 -6.49 -2.46
C GLN A 31 10.88 -6.17 -3.94
N TYR A 32 10.44 -4.98 -4.36
CA TYR A 32 10.62 -4.50 -5.73
C TYR A 32 11.84 -3.59 -5.86
N ARG A 33 12.07 -2.73 -4.86
CA ARG A 33 13.24 -1.86 -4.76
C ARG A 33 13.56 -1.59 -3.31
N LYS A 34 14.73 -1.01 -3.06
CA LYS A 34 15.16 -0.64 -1.71
C LYS A 34 14.28 0.48 -1.17
N SER A 35 13.56 0.18 -0.10
CA SER A 35 12.78 1.16 0.66
C SER A 35 13.68 2.27 1.20
N PHE A 36 13.13 3.47 1.31
CA PHE A 36 13.81 4.54 2.03
C PHE A 36 14.01 4.13 3.49
N GLN A 37 15.25 4.23 4.00
CA GLN A 37 15.63 3.84 5.37
C GLN A 37 15.12 2.44 5.78
N THR A 38 14.56 2.29 6.98
CA THR A 38 14.03 1.04 7.54
C THR A 38 12.51 1.01 7.57
N ARG A 39 11.88 1.82 6.71
CA ARG A 39 10.44 2.08 6.69
C ARG A 39 9.62 0.82 6.43
N ASP A 40 10.13 -0.07 5.59
CA ASP A 40 9.52 -1.35 5.27
C ASP A 40 9.57 -2.34 6.44
N LEU A 41 10.69 -2.39 7.18
CA LEU A 41 10.81 -3.23 8.37
C LEU A 41 9.75 -2.88 9.40
N PHE A 42 9.50 -1.60 9.63
CA PHE A 42 8.46 -1.18 10.57
C PHE A 42 7.05 -1.56 10.09
N THR A 43 6.71 -1.37 8.81
CA THR A 43 5.41 -1.83 8.26
C THR A 43 5.22 -3.33 8.49
N MET A 44 6.26 -4.10 8.17
CA MET A 44 6.23 -5.55 8.32
C MET A 44 6.03 -5.94 9.78
N TRP A 45 6.74 -5.29 10.70
CA TRP A 45 6.57 -5.52 12.14
C TRP A 45 5.17 -5.18 12.62
N GLU A 46 4.58 -4.05 12.22
CA GLU A 46 3.22 -3.68 12.62
C GLU A 46 2.18 -4.68 12.12
N ILE A 47 2.31 -5.13 10.86
CA ILE A 47 1.41 -6.14 10.29
C ILE A 47 1.58 -7.47 11.02
N LEU A 48 2.81 -7.87 11.36
CA LEU A 48 3.05 -9.06 12.19
C LEU A 48 2.39 -8.94 13.57
N GLN A 49 2.43 -7.75 14.19
CA GLN A 49 1.77 -7.51 15.47
C GLN A 49 0.24 -7.58 15.34
N LEU A 50 -0.33 -7.02 14.28
CA LEU A 50 -1.78 -7.13 14.00
C LEU A 50 -2.22 -8.59 13.81
N LEU A 51 -1.43 -9.37 13.07
CA LEU A 51 -1.72 -10.80 12.87
C LEU A 51 -1.68 -11.58 14.17
N LYS A 52 -0.72 -11.26 15.05
CA LYS A 52 -0.57 -11.89 16.36
C LYS A 52 -1.70 -11.53 17.31
N LEU A 53 -2.14 -10.27 17.31
CA LEU A 53 -3.21 -9.78 18.19
C LEU A 53 -4.60 -10.21 17.72
N TYR A 54 -4.79 -10.40 16.41
CA TYR A 54 -6.09 -10.71 15.80
C TYR A 54 -6.06 -11.96 14.91
N PRO A 55 -5.73 -13.13 15.46
CA PRO A 55 -5.66 -14.37 14.69
C PRO A 55 -7.02 -14.69 14.06
N ASN A 56 -7.03 -15.08 12.78
CA ASN A 56 -8.21 -15.44 12.00
C ASN A 56 -9.27 -14.32 11.83
N ARG A 57 -8.96 -13.08 12.21
CA ARG A 57 -9.86 -11.92 12.02
C ARG A 57 -9.43 -11.01 10.87
N LEU A 58 -8.16 -11.09 10.47
CA LEU A 58 -7.67 -10.45 9.26
C LEU A 58 -8.00 -11.32 8.05
N SER A 59 -8.67 -10.73 7.07
CA SER A 59 -8.85 -11.35 5.76
C SER A 59 -7.52 -11.49 5.03
N ASP A 60 -7.49 -12.26 3.93
CA ASP A 60 -6.35 -12.23 3.01
C ASP A 60 -6.20 -10.80 2.46
N LEU A 61 -5.05 -10.18 2.77
CA LEU A 61 -4.70 -8.84 2.31
C LEU A 61 -3.64 -8.93 1.22
N ASP A 62 -3.77 -8.07 0.21
CA ASP A 62 -2.81 -7.88 -0.87
C ASP A 62 -2.55 -6.37 -0.97
N LEU A 63 -1.43 -5.94 -0.41
CA LEU A 63 -1.10 -4.54 -0.17
C LEU A 63 0.21 -4.22 -0.87
N ILE A 64 0.26 -3.07 -1.54
CA ILE A 64 1.48 -2.57 -2.19
C ILE A 64 1.85 -1.25 -1.55
N PHE A 65 3.12 -1.09 -1.17
CA PHE A 65 3.62 0.04 -0.41
C PHE A 65 4.66 0.83 -1.19
N GLN A 66 4.59 2.15 -1.05
CA GLN A 66 5.66 3.07 -1.39
C GLN A 66 6.12 3.82 -0.14
N CYS A 67 7.44 3.82 0.08
CA CYS A 67 8.08 4.36 1.27
C CYS A 67 8.70 5.75 1.07
N ASP A 68 8.63 6.31 -0.14
CA ASP A 68 9.19 7.64 -0.47
C ASP A 68 8.18 8.77 -0.17
N ASP A 69 8.69 10.00 -0.03
CA ASP A 69 7.91 11.18 0.36
C ASP A 69 7.25 11.88 -0.85
N ARG A 70 7.64 11.52 -2.08
CA ARG A 70 7.16 12.19 -3.30
C ARG A 70 5.81 11.66 -3.77
N PRO A 71 4.86 12.53 -4.15
CA PRO A 71 3.56 12.11 -4.66
C PRO A 71 3.66 11.46 -6.05
N VAL A 72 3.12 10.25 -6.18
CA VAL A 72 3.21 9.48 -7.45
C VAL A 72 1.86 9.38 -8.19
N ILE A 73 0.75 9.11 -7.49
CA ILE A 73 -0.55 8.90 -8.14
C ILE A 73 -1.41 10.16 -8.10
N GLN A 74 -1.11 11.14 -8.97
CA GLN A 74 -1.85 12.40 -9.00
C GLN A 74 -3.26 12.24 -9.60
N LYS A 75 -4.27 12.84 -8.96
CA LYS A 75 -5.66 12.74 -9.41
C LYS A 75 -5.90 13.22 -10.84
N ARG A 76 -5.09 14.19 -11.30
CA ARG A 76 -5.19 14.76 -12.65
C ARG A 76 -4.86 13.75 -13.76
N ASP A 77 -4.04 12.74 -13.47
CA ASP A 77 -3.58 11.75 -14.45
C ASP A 77 -4.60 10.61 -14.67
N TYR A 78 -5.60 10.51 -13.78
CA TYR A 78 -6.62 9.45 -13.77
C TYR A 78 -8.03 10.00 -13.93
N ARG A 79 -8.19 11.06 -14.74
CA ARG A 79 -9.52 11.60 -15.10
C ARG A 79 -10.20 10.65 -16.10
N GLY A 80 -11.34 10.06 -15.73
CA GLY A 80 -12.15 9.18 -16.60
C GLY A 80 -12.34 7.75 -16.05
N PHE A 81 -12.38 6.74 -16.94
CA PHE A 81 -12.64 5.34 -16.58
C PHE A 81 -11.39 4.54 -16.14
N ARG A 82 -10.23 5.18 -15.98
CA ARG A 82 -9.03 4.50 -15.49
C ARG A 82 -9.09 4.37 -13.98
N SER A 83 -9.13 3.14 -13.48
CA SER A 83 -8.96 2.89 -12.04
C SER A 83 -7.56 3.32 -11.61
N PRO A 84 -7.42 4.18 -10.59
CA PRO A 84 -6.11 4.56 -10.08
C PRO A 84 -5.42 3.35 -9.42
N PRO A 85 -4.08 3.29 -9.44
CA PRO A 85 -3.32 2.30 -8.68
C PRO A 85 -3.67 2.32 -7.19
N ALA A 86 -3.72 1.13 -6.60
CA ALA A 86 -3.95 0.97 -5.17
C ALA A 86 -2.61 0.91 -4.44
N LEU A 87 -2.09 2.09 -4.08
CA LEU A 87 -0.78 2.25 -3.46
C LEU A 87 -0.91 2.80 -2.04
N PHE A 88 -0.31 2.12 -1.08
CA PHE A 88 -0.22 2.55 0.32
C PHE A 88 1.00 3.42 0.55
N ARG A 89 0.84 4.55 1.25
CA ARG A 89 1.92 5.47 1.57
C ARG A 89 1.82 6.08 2.96
N TYR A 90 2.98 6.49 3.46
CA TYR A 90 3.15 7.20 4.72
C TYR A 90 2.81 8.68 4.68
N PHE A 91 2.93 9.31 3.50
CA PHE A 91 2.52 10.69 3.31
C PHE A 91 1.52 10.80 2.18
N LYS A 92 0.46 11.58 2.39
CA LYS A 92 -0.62 11.81 1.42
C LYS A 92 -1.04 13.28 1.43
N ASP A 93 -1.40 13.80 0.26
CA ASP A 93 -2.08 15.08 0.11
C ASP A 93 -3.47 14.91 -0.56
N ASP A 94 -4.25 15.99 -0.63
CA ASP A 94 -5.59 15.97 -1.21
C ASP A 94 -5.60 15.86 -2.75
N LEU A 95 -4.44 15.95 -3.40
CA LEU A 95 -4.28 15.90 -4.83
C LEU A 95 -3.94 14.49 -5.33
N THR A 96 -3.72 13.51 -4.44
CA THR A 96 -3.38 12.14 -4.83
C THR A 96 -4.44 11.09 -4.46
N TYR A 97 -4.37 9.95 -5.15
CA TYR A 97 -5.20 8.77 -4.87
C TYR A 97 -4.58 7.80 -3.86
N ASP A 98 -3.40 8.10 -3.33
CA ASP A 98 -2.70 7.21 -2.39
C ASP A 98 -3.58 6.89 -1.17
N ILE A 99 -3.42 5.66 -0.67
CA ILE A 99 -4.07 5.19 0.54
C ILE A 99 -3.09 5.44 1.68
N PHE A 100 -3.51 6.27 2.64
CA PHE A 100 -2.67 6.58 3.79
C PHE A 100 -2.49 5.33 4.67
N PHE A 101 -1.24 5.03 5.02
CA PHE A 101 -0.84 4.03 6.00
C PHE A 101 -0.04 4.73 7.10
N LEU A 102 -0.25 4.32 8.35
CA LEU A 102 0.37 4.96 9.51
C LEU A 102 1.90 4.89 9.40
N ASP A 103 2.55 6.01 9.68
CA ASP A 103 4.00 6.12 9.74
C ASP A 103 4.54 5.48 11.04
N TRP A 104 5.76 4.92 11.00
CA TRP A 104 6.42 4.27 12.14
C TRP A 104 6.96 5.25 13.19
N THR A 105 6.74 6.56 13.03
CA THR A 105 7.25 7.60 13.92
C THR A 105 6.41 7.81 15.19
N PHE A 106 5.44 6.93 15.49
CA PHE A 106 4.62 6.96 16.71
C PHE A 106 5.27 6.27 17.93
#